data_AF-A0A5P9HLH0-F1
#
_entry.id   AF-A0A5P9HLH0-F1
#
_cell.length_a   1.000
_cell.length_b   1.000
_cell.length_c   1.000
_cell.angle_alpha   90.00
_cell.angle_beta   90.00
_cell.angle_gamma   90.00
#
_symmetry.space_group_name_H-M   'P 1'
#
loop_
_entity.id
_entity.type
_entity.pdbx_description
1 polymer ?
#
loop_
_entity_poly.entity_id
_entity_poly.type
_entity_poly.pdbx_seq_one_letter_code
_entity_poly.pdbx_strand_id
1 'polypeptide(L)'
;MRKLSIIIMMFLILAGCTKTIEETSLVEGFELKNTQAYSVSVNGQHVDVIPLFEPYMEYISSQREKKGNREDVFSELVTKEISQEIYGSKYYLQNDLHFIVPSNIDKLEHYIKNLDEKFSEIKNIIEKSIGDSSRLLSGSDYKIYLTPYNPDISSLDMEGVAGFATDKGAMLLQIDPDNYTENSIKQTIAHEYHHLVYMEISDYKIRKHNLMELVMMEGKADSFTKLVYPDYEVGWIEPLSENEQGAIRNYLDKYQSSYDLDHYYQMRAGIPSSGIPKWALYRVGYQMMQEYLEKNNELATKDWSLIKAAEILEQLESDKP
;
A
#
# COMPACT_ATOMS: atom_id res chain seq x y z
N MET A 1 4.00 -79.37 31.22
CA MET A 1 4.01 -78.03 31.85
C MET A 1 4.40 -77.01 30.78
N ARG A 2 3.41 -76.28 30.26
CA ARG A 2 3.59 -75.22 29.26
C ARG A 2 4.21 -74.00 29.93
N LYS A 3 5.39 -73.56 29.50
CA LYS A 3 5.94 -72.24 29.88
C LYS A 3 5.47 -71.22 28.86
N LEU A 4 4.68 -70.27 29.33
CA LEU A 4 4.08 -69.17 28.60
C LEU A 4 5.15 -68.07 28.48
N SER A 5 5.72 -67.84 27.30
CA SER A 5 6.57 -66.67 27.04
C SER A 5 5.68 -65.48 26.73
N ILE A 6 5.60 -64.54 27.67
CA ILE A 6 4.94 -63.24 27.49
C ILE A 6 5.93 -62.31 26.81
N ILE A 7 5.60 -61.90 25.59
CA ILE A 7 6.31 -60.84 24.86
C ILE A 7 5.80 -59.51 25.42
N ILE A 8 6.67 -58.76 26.09
CA ILE A 8 6.39 -57.40 26.55
C ILE A 8 6.61 -56.47 25.36
N MET A 9 5.52 -56.02 24.75
CA MET A 9 5.51 -54.99 23.72
C MET A 9 5.57 -53.62 24.42
N MET A 10 6.74 -52.97 24.42
CA MET A 10 6.89 -51.58 24.83
C MET A 10 6.13 -50.68 23.85
N PHE A 11 4.99 -50.15 24.29
CA PHE A 11 4.37 -49.00 23.63
C PHE A 11 5.21 -47.75 23.97
N LEU A 12 5.98 -47.28 23.00
CA LEU A 12 6.53 -45.92 23.01
C LEU A 12 5.36 -44.96 22.78
N ILE A 13 4.86 -44.35 23.86
CA ILE A 13 3.95 -43.22 23.78
C ILE A 13 4.80 -42.03 23.34
N LEU A 14 4.71 -41.67 22.05
CA LEU A 14 5.17 -40.38 21.55
C LEU A 14 4.27 -39.31 22.18
N ALA A 15 4.72 -38.76 23.31
CA ALA A 15 4.20 -37.49 23.81
C ALA A 15 4.62 -36.41 22.80
N GLY A 16 3.74 -36.14 21.83
CA GLY A 16 3.85 -34.94 21.02
C GLY A 16 3.69 -33.75 21.96
N CYS A 17 4.75 -32.94 22.07
CA CYS A 17 4.64 -31.61 22.64
C CYS A 17 3.70 -30.79 21.75
N THR A 18 2.41 -30.82 22.05
CA THR A 18 1.54 -29.68 21.76
C THR A 18 2.15 -28.51 22.52
N LYS A 19 2.76 -27.56 21.80
CA LYS A 19 2.95 -26.22 22.35
C LYS A 19 1.56 -25.74 22.71
N THR A 20 1.24 -25.81 23.99
CA THR A 20 0.22 -24.96 24.59
C THR A 20 0.61 -23.54 24.18
N ILE A 21 -0.23 -22.91 23.38
CA ILE A 21 -0.20 -21.46 23.20
C ILE A 21 -0.46 -20.96 24.62
N GLU A 22 0.61 -20.61 25.34
CA GLU A 22 0.46 -19.75 26.49
C GLU A 22 -0.26 -18.52 25.97
N GLU A 23 -1.41 -18.20 26.55
CA GLU A 23 -2.07 -16.90 26.39
C GLU A 23 -0.99 -15.84 26.59
N THR A 24 -0.44 -15.37 25.48
CA THR A 24 0.32 -14.14 25.41
C THR A 24 -0.62 -13.11 25.97
N SER A 25 -0.29 -12.56 27.14
CA SER A 25 -1.11 -11.55 27.78
C SER A 25 -1.27 -10.40 26.80
N LEU A 26 -2.42 -10.39 26.12
CA LEU A 26 -3.02 -9.21 25.53
C LEU A 26 -2.90 -8.11 26.57
N VAL A 27 -2.58 -6.89 26.13
CA VAL A 27 -2.60 -5.73 27.02
C VAL A 27 -3.86 -5.79 27.87
N GLU A 28 -3.72 -5.73 29.20
CA GLU A 28 -4.80 -5.96 30.16
C GLU A 28 -6.14 -5.33 29.71
N GLY A 29 -7.11 -6.17 29.34
CA GLY A 29 -8.52 -5.80 29.19
C GLY A 29 -9.03 -5.48 27.79
N PHE A 30 -8.27 -5.68 26.71
CA PHE A 30 -8.79 -5.53 25.33
C PHE A 30 -8.58 -6.80 24.48
N GLU A 31 -9.68 -7.36 23.98
CA GLU A 31 -9.72 -8.53 23.09
C GLU A 31 -10.01 -8.06 21.66
N LEU A 32 -9.08 -8.33 20.73
CA LEU A 32 -9.27 -8.06 19.31
C LEU A 32 -10.36 -8.97 18.73
N LYS A 33 -11.30 -8.39 17.99
CA LYS A 33 -12.42 -9.13 17.39
C LYS A 33 -12.18 -9.48 15.93
N ASN A 34 -11.37 -8.69 15.22
CA ASN A 34 -11.23 -8.74 13.76
C ASN A 34 -9.79 -9.04 13.33
N THR A 35 -9.27 -10.20 13.75
CA THR A 35 -7.92 -10.67 13.39
C THR A 35 -7.91 -11.62 12.20
N GLN A 36 -9.08 -12.12 11.77
CA GLN A 36 -9.18 -13.07 10.68
C GLN A 36 -9.24 -12.38 9.32
N ALA A 37 -8.49 -12.92 8.36
CA ALA A 37 -8.59 -12.52 6.97
C ALA A 37 -10.00 -12.82 6.41
N TYR A 38 -10.44 -12.00 5.47
CA TYR A 38 -11.68 -12.22 4.72
C TYR A 38 -11.44 -11.96 3.23
N SER A 39 -12.24 -12.61 2.38
CA SER A 39 -12.12 -12.47 0.93
C SER A 39 -13.30 -11.70 0.36
N VAL A 40 -13.00 -10.76 -0.53
CA VAL A 40 -13.97 -10.03 -1.36
C VAL A 40 -14.01 -10.69 -2.72
N SER A 41 -15.20 -11.09 -3.18
CA SER A 41 -15.37 -11.65 -4.53
C SER A 41 -16.28 -10.74 -5.34
N VAL A 42 -15.71 -10.02 -6.30
CA VAL A 42 -16.44 -9.03 -7.10
C VAL A 42 -15.92 -9.02 -8.53
N ASN A 43 -16.82 -8.96 -9.52
CA ASN A 43 -16.48 -8.94 -10.96
C ASN A 43 -15.53 -10.06 -11.43
N GLY A 44 -15.56 -11.23 -10.78
CA GLY A 44 -14.69 -12.37 -11.12
C GLY A 44 -13.27 -12.28 -10.56
N GLN A 45 -13.01 -11.29 -9.71
CA GLN A 45 -11.76 -11.11 -8.95
C GLN A 45 -11.96 -11.54 -7.50
N HIS A 46 -10.93 -12.17 -6.91
CA HIS A 46 -10.86 -12.45 -5.48
C HIS A 46 -9.77 -11.60 -4.83
N VAL A 47 -10.13 -10.84 -3.79
CA VAL A 47 -9.19 -10.02 -3.03
C VAL A 47 -9.24 -10.42 -1.56
N ASP A 48 -8.12 -10.92 -1.04
CA ASP A 48 -8.00 -11.23 0.39
C ASP A 48 -7.59 -9.97 1.14
N VAL A 49 -8.29 -9.67 2.23
CA VAL A 49 -7.96 -8.56 3.13
C VAL A 49 -7.52 -9.15 4.47
N ILE A 50 -6.29 -8.84 4.86
CA ILE A 50 -5.60 -9.39 6.02
C ILE A 50 -5.38 -8.26 7.05
N PRO A 51 -6.15 -8.21 8.14
CA PRO A 51 -5.90 -7.28 9.23
C PRO A 51 -4.65 -7.69 10.01
N LEU A 52 -3.68 -6.79 10.13
CA LEU A 52 -2.43 -7.06 10.87
C LEU A 52 -2.47 -6.52 12.31
N PHE A 53 -3.64 -6.49 12.93
CA PHE A 53 -3.80 -5.92 14.28
C PHE A 53 -3.07 -6.73 15.35
N GLU A 54 -3.12 -8.07 15.27
CA GLU A 54 -2.49 -8.96 16.24
C GLU A 54 -0.95 -8.86 16.25
N PRO A 55 -0.24 -8.95 15.10
CA PRO A 55 1.21 -8.72 15.06
C PRO A 55 1.66 -7.40 15.69
N TYR A 56 0.91 -6.31 15.46
CA TYR A 56 1.23 -5.01 16.04
C TYR A 56 0.92 -4.96 17.56
N MET A 57 -0.13 -5.64 18.03
CA MET A 57 -0.41 -5.76 19.47
C MET A 57 0.66 -6.58 20.19
N GLU A 58 1.15 -7.66 19.58
CA GLU A 58 2.28 -8.43 20.11
C GLU A 58 3.55 -7.59 20.20
N TYR A 59 3.83 -6.78 19.18
CA TYR A 59 4.92 -5.80 19.20
C TYR A 59 4.77 -4.83 20.38
N ILE A 60 3.58 -4.25 20.60
CA ILE A 60 3.33 -3.33 21.73
C ILE A 60 3.60 -4.03 23.07
N SER A 61 3.09 -5.24 23.27
CA SER A 61 3.32 -6.03 24.49
C SER A 61 4.82 -6.28 24.71
N SER A 62 5.55 -6.68 23.66
CA SER A 62 7.00 -6.89 23.75
C SER A 62 7.77 -5.60 24.10
N GLN A 63 7.35 -4.45 23.57
CA GLN A 63 7.97 -3.16 23.90
C GLN A 63 7.72 -2.74 25.35
N ARG A 64 6.51 -2.99 25.89
CA ARG A 64 6.18 -2.71 27.30
C ARG A 64 6.98 -3.56 28.28
N GLU A 65 7.23 -4.81 27.92
CA GLU A 65 8.06 -5.73 28.68
C GLU A 65 9.57 -5.48 28.49
N LYS A 66 9.94 -4.51 27.64
CA LYS A 66 11.34 -4.17 27.30
C LYS A 66 12.13 -5.38 26.77
N LYS A 67 11.46 -6.24 26.00
CA LYS A 67 12.08 -7.41 25.38
C LYS A 67 12.72 -7.02 24.05
N GLY A 68 14.02 -7.32 23.92
CA GLY A 68 14.76 -7.19 22.66
C GLY A 68 15.05 -5.76 22.19
N ASN A 69 15.75 -5.64 21.06
CA ASN A 69 15.88 -4.38 20.34
C ASN A 69 14.57 -4.09 19.57
N ARG A 70 14.14 -2.83 19.53
CA ARG A 70 12.86 -2.42 18.96
C ARG A 70 12.72 -2.80 17.49
N GLU A 71 13.74 -2.49 16.69
CA GLU A 71 13.77 -2.73 15.26
C GLU A 71 13.75 -4.23 14.94
N ASP A 72 14.57 -5.02 15.66
CA ASP A 72 14.60 -6.47 15.51
C ASP A 72 13.27 -7.12 15.87
N VAL A 73 12.63 -6.69 16.96
CA VAL A 73 11.33 -7.21 17.40
C VAL A 73 10.22 -6.83 16.43
N PHE A 74 10.20 -5.57 15.95
CA PHE A 74 9.24 -5.15 14.93
C PHE A 74 9.41 -5.97 13.65
N SER A 75 10.66 -6.17 13.21
CA SER A 75 10.93 -6.98 12.03
C SER A 75 10.45 -8.42 12.22
N GLU A 76 10.74 -9.04 13.36
CA GLU A 76 10.39 -10.44 13.61
C GLU A 76 8.88 -10.67 13.73
N LEU A 77 8.16 -9.78 14.42
CA LEU A 77 6.73 -9.96 14.69
C LEU A 77 5.83 -9.41 13.58
N VAL A 78 6.19 -8.28 12.97
CA VAL A 78 5.31 -7.58 12.02
C VAL A 78 5.71 -7.86 10.57
N THR A 79 6.94 -7.57 10.18
CA THR A 79 7.28 -7.51 8.75
C THR A 79 7.74 -8.84 8.17
N LYS A 80 8.30 -9.75 8.98
CA LYS A 80 8.92 -10.99 8.50
C LYS A 80 7.97 -11.93 7.76
N GLU A 81 6.78 -12.15 8.32
CA GLU A 81 5.80 -13.06 7.71
C GLU A 81 5.26 -12.49 6.40
N ILE A 82 4.87 -11.21 6.40
CA ILE A 82 4.43 -10.47 5.20
C ILE A 82 5.53 -10.49 4.13
N SER A 83 6.78 -10.25 4.54
CA SER A 83 7.93 -10.24 3.63
C SER A 83 8.14 -11.61 2.98
N GLN A 84 8.05 -12.69 3.78
CA GLN A 84 8.15 -14.06 3.27
C GLN A 84 7.00 -14.41 2.33
N GLU A 85 5.80 -13.94 2.62
CA GLU A 85 4.60 -14.21 1.83
C GLU A 85 4.61 -13.48 0.48
N ILE A 86 4.91 -12.17 0.49
CA ILE A 86 4.91 -11.34 -0.71
C ILE A 86 6.14 -11.63 -1.58
N TYR A 87 7.34 -11.68 -0.99
CA TYR A 87 8.60 -11.69 -1.74
C TYR A 87 9.35 -13.02 -1.71
N GLY A 88 8.87 -14.02 -0.96
CA GLY A 88 9.61 -15.26 -0.75
C GLY A 88 10.88 -15.11 0.09
N SER A 89 11.10 -13.92 0.69
CA SER A 89 12.30 -13.57 1.46
C SER A 89 11.90 -12.92 2.78
N LYS A 90 12.40 -13.45 3.90
CA LYS A 90 12.02 -13.05 5.26
C LYS A 90 12.39 -11.61 5.63
N TYR A 91 13.37 -11.02 4.96
CA TYR A 91 13.96 -9.74 5.37
C TYR A 91 13.94 -8.70 4.25
N TYR A 92 13.14 -8.92 3.21
CA TYR A 92 12.98 -7.94 2.12
C TYR A 92 12.37 -6.63 2.64
N LEU A 93 11.38 -6.73 3.54
CA LEU A 93 10.74 -5.56 4.15
C LEU A 93 11.49 -5.02 5.39
N GLN A 94 12.66 -5.57 5.72
CA GLN A 94 13.48 -5.07 6.82
C GLN A 94 14.09 -3.73 6.39
N ASN A 95 13.62 -2.62 6.98
CA ASN A 95 13.92 -1.22 6.62
C ASN A 95 13.15 -0.65 5.41
N ASP A 96 12.05 -1.27 5.01
CA ASP A 96 11.15 -0.68 4.02
C ASP A 96 10.51 0.62 4.57
N LEU A 97 10.44 1.68 3.75
CA LEU A 97 9.96 2.99 4.18
C LEU A 97 8.47 2.98 4.55
N HIS A 98 7.71 1.98 4.11
CA HIS A 98 6.29 1.82 4.44
C HIS A 98 6.08 1.10 5.77
N PHE A 99 7.14 0.49 6.32
CA PHE A 99 7.17 -0.19 7.60
C PHE A 99 8.15 0.48 8.58
N ILE A 100 8.03 1.81 8.73
CA ILE A 100 8.79 2.56 9.73
C ILE A 100 8.41 2.05 11.12
N VAL A 101 9.43 1.76 11.93
CA VAL A 101 9.27 1.18 13.27
C VAL A 101 8.65 2.22 14.21
N PRO A 102 7.44 2.00 14.74
CA PRO A 102 6.75 2.98 15.57
C PRO A 102 7.33 3.00 16.99
N SER A 103 7.55 4.21 17.51
CA SER A 103 8.06 4.49 18.85
C SER A 103 6.96 4.89 19.83
N ASN A 104 5.88 5.54 19.36
CA ASN A 104 4.71 5.88 20.18
C ASN A 104 3.74 4.70 20.31
N ILE A 105 4.09 3.76 21.19
CA ILE A 105 3.34 2.52 21.43
C ILE A 105 1.94 2.72 22.02
N ASP A 106 1.71 3.77 22.80
CA ASP A 106 0.38 4.04 23.39
C ASP A 106 -0.60 4.56 22.33
N LYS A 107 -0.13 5.45 21.44
CA LYS A 107 -0.93 5.92 20.31
C LYS A 107 -1.16 4.80 19.28
N LEU A 108 -0.16 3.94 19.07
CA LEU A 108 -0.30 2.75 18.24
C LEU A 108 -1.40 1.81 18.77
N GLU A 109 -1.41 1.56 20.09
CA GLU A 109 -2.45 0.75 20.72
C GLU A 109 -3.83 1.38 20.53
N HIS A 110 -3.96 2.69 20.78
CA HIS A 110 -5.20 3.43 20.53
C HIS A 110 -5.65 3.26 19.08
N TYR A 111 -4.74 3.39 18.11
CA TYR A 111 -5.07 3.21 16.70
C TYR A 111 -5.62 1.80 16.41
N ILE A 112 -4.95 0.76 16.88
CA ILE A 112 -5.38 -0.62 16.62
C ILE A 112 -6.76 -0.89 17.24
N LYS A 113 -7.00 -0.44 18.49
CA LYS A 113 -8.31 -0.61 19.14
C LYS A 113 -9.43 0.06 18.36
N ASN A 114 -9.23 1.29 17.89
CA ASN A 114 -10.24 2.01 17.12
C ASN A 114 -10.46 1.40 15.73
N LEU A 115 -9.40 0.89 15.09
CA LEU A 115 -9.53 0.17 13.81
C LEU A 115 -10.33 -1.13 13.98
N ASP A 116 -10.10 -1.88 15.07
CA ASP A 116 -10.87 -3.08 15.38
C ASP A 116 -12.35 -2.75 15.65
N GLU A 117 -12.63 -1.68 16.40
CA GLU A 117 -14.00 -1.24 16.67
C GLU A 117 -14.73 -0.77 15.39
N LYS A 118 -14.04 -0.05 14.51
CA LYS A 118 -14.57 0.48 13.25
C LYS A 118 -14.47 -0.50 12.08
N PHE A 119 -14.00 -1.72 12.31
CA PHE A 119 -13.64 -2.67 11.24
C PHE A 119 -14.80 -2.96 10.28
N SER A 120 -16.03 -3.08 10.78
CA SER A 120 -17.21 -3.33 9.93
C SER A 120 -17.45 -2.22 8.90
N GLU A 121 -17.25 -0.95 9.30
CA GLU A 121 -17.37 0.21 8.41
C GLU A 121 -16.26 0.20 7.37
N ILE A 122 -15.00 0.09 7.83
CA ILE A 122 -13.81 0.06 6.98
C ILE A 122 -13.90 -1.08 5.96
N LYS A 123 -14.32 -2.27 6.38
CA LYS A 123 -14.55 -3.44 5.52
C LYS A 123 -15.54 -3.14 4.39
N ASN A 124 -16.69 -2.53 4.70
CA ASN A 124 -17.66 -2.17 3.68
C ASN A 124 -17.09 -1.16 2.67
N ILE A 125 -16.29 -0.20 3.14
CA ILE A 125 -15.64 0.79 2.27
C ILE A 125 -14.61 0.11 1.36
N ILE A 126 -13.77 -0.79 1.91
CA ILE A 126 -12.79 -1.57 1.14
C ILE A 126 -13.50 -2.40 0.05
N GLU A 127 -14.51 -3.18 0.42
CA GLU A 127 -15.30 -4.01 -0.50
C GLU A 127 -15.89 -3.19 -1.65
N LYS A 128 -16.50 -2.05 -1.31
CA LYS A 128 -17.05 -1.13 -2.31
C LYS A 128 -15.97 -0.59 -3.22
N SER A 129 -14.81 -0.21 -2.68
CA SER A 129 -13.72 0.41 -3.45
C SER A 129 -13.07 -0.55 -4.44
N ILE A 130 -12.87 -1.81 -4.03
CA ILE A 130 -12.44 -2.90 -4.93
C ILE A 130 -13.50 -3.12 -6.02
N GLY A 131 -14.78 -3.16 -5.64
CA GLY A 131 -15.88 -3.34 -6.57
C GLY A 131 -16.00 -2.19 -7.57
N ASP A 132 -15.77 -0.95 -7.16
CA ASP A 132 -15.80 0.23 -8.01
C ASP A 132 -14.63 0.24 -9.01
N SER A 133 -13.42 -0.06 -8.53
CA SER A 133 -12.19 -0.08 -9.34
C SER A 133 -12.21 -1.22 -10.37
N SER A 134 -12.56 -2.44 -9.93
CA SER A 134 -12.58 -3.64 -10.80
C SER A 134 -13.61 -3.59 -11.92
N ARG A 135 -14.66 -2.75 -11.81
CA ARG A 135 -15.62 -2.52 -12.91
C ARG A 135 -15.00 -1.77 -14.09
N LEU A 136 -14.04 -0.88 -13.83
CA LEU A 136 -13.41 -0.04 -14.84
C LEU A 136 -12.07 -0.60 -15.32
N LEU A 137 -11.39 -1.38 -14.47
CA LEU A 137 -10.12 -2.00 -14.80
C LEU A 137 -10.03 -3.39 -14.15
N SER A 138 -10.13 -4.45 -14.94
CA SER A 138 -10.04 -5.82 -14.43
C SER A 138 -8.60 -6.16 -14.02
N GLY A 139 -8.43 -6.75 -12.84
CA GLY A 139 -7.16 -7.26 -12.32
C GLY A 139 -7.23 -8.73 -11.93
N SER A 140 -6.08 -9.33 -11.63
CA SER A 140 -5.99 -10.67 -11.02
C SER A 140 -6.37 -10.65 -9.54
N ASP A 141 -6.25 -11.80 -8.88
CA ASP A 141 -6.43 -11.92 -7.44
C ASP A 141 -5.31 -11.18 -6.69
N TYR A 142 -5.70 -10.43 -5.66
CA TYR A 142 -4.78 -9.57 -4.89
C TYR A 142 -4.92 -9.75 -3.39
N LYS A 143 -3.95 -9.20 -2.66
CA LYS A 143 -3.98 -9.13 -1.19
C LYS A 143 -3.93 -7.69 -0.71
N ILE A 144 -4.69 -7.37 0.33
CA ILE A 144 -4.64 -6.11 1.05
C ILE A 144 -4.20 -6.39 2.49
N TYR A 145 -3.06 -5.86 2.88
CA TYR A 145 -2.61 -5.88 4.26
C TYR A 145 -3.09 -4.59 4.94
N LEU A 146 -4.05 -4.71 5.86
CA LEU A 146 -4.60 -3.58 6.60
C LEU A 146 -3.77 -3.36 7.88
N THR A 147 -3.10 -2.22 7.98
CA THR A 147 -2.28 -1.85 9.14
C THR A 147 -2.74 -0.53 9.75
N PRO A 148 -2.41 -0.25 11.03
CA PRO A 148 -2.46 1.11 11.53
C PRO A 148 -1.49 2.01 10.75
N TYR A 149 -1.86 3.28 10.57
CA TYR A 149 -0.92 4.32 10.17
C TYR A 149 0.16 4.49 11.23
N ASN A 150 1.39 4.83 10.82
CA ASN A 150 2.46 5.01 11.80
C ASN A 150 2.16 6.22 12.71
N PRO A 151 2.03 6.04 14.04
CA PRO A 151 1.62 7.09 14.97
C PRO A 151 2.65 8.23 15.14
N ASP A 152 3.89 8.02 14.71
CA ASP A 152 4.98 9.00 14.77
C ASP A 152 4.99 9.93 13.54
N ILE A 153 4.15 9.65 12.54
CA ILE A 153 4.07 10.39 11.29
C ILE A 153 2.71 11.09 11.21
N SER A 154 2.72 12.36 10.77
CA SER A 154 1.46 13.07 10.49
C SER A 154 0.75 12.43 9.30
N SER A 155 -0.52 12.09 9.50
CA SER A 155 -1.42 11.55 8.47
C SER A 155 -2.31 12.63 7.83
N LEU A 156 -2.28 13.87 8.35
CA LEU A 156 -3.21 14.94 7.97
C LEU A 156 -3.15 15.29 6.48
N ASP A 157 -1.94 15.38 5.93
CA ASP A 157 -1.74 15.70 4.52
C ASP A 157 -2.19 14.57 3.57
N MET A 158 -2.43 13.37 4.11
CA MET A 158 -2.92 12.19 3.38
C MET A 158 -4.36 11.84 3.80
N GLU A 159 -5.04 12.74 4.51
CA GLU A 159 -6.40 12.53 5.03
C GLU A 159 -6.55 11.22 5.83
N GLY A 160 -5.52 10.85 6.59
CA GLY A 160 -5.57 9.68 7.44
C GLY A 160 -5.28 8.34 6.75
N VAL A 161 -5.04 8.28 5.44
CA VAL A 161 -4.87 7.01 4.71
C VAL A 161 -3.65 7.04 3.79
N ALA A 162 -2.82 6.01 3.87
CA ALA A 162 -1.73 5.78 2.92
C ALA A 162 -1.83 4.39 2.30
N GLY A 163 -1.35 4.28 1.07
CA GLY A 163 -1.34 3.06 0.28
C GLY A 163 0.04 2.78 -0.30
N PHE A 164 0.31 1.50 -0.59
CA PHE A 164 1.45 1.11 -1.40
C PHE A 164 1.19 -0.24 -2.07
N ALA A 165 1.19 -0.27 -3.40
CA ALA A 165 1.11 -1.48 -4.20
C ALA A 165 2.50 -2.09 -4.47
N THR A 166 2.55 -3.42 -4.51
CA THR A 166 3.74 -4.21 -4.84
C THR A 166 3.60 -4.88 -6.20
N ASP A 167 4.72 -5.16 -6.87
CA ASP A 167 4.75 -5.91 -8.13
C ASP A 167 4.39 -7.41 -7.97
N LYS A 168 4.03 -7.83 -6.75
CA LYS A 168 3.65 -9.20 -6.36
C LYS A 168 2.15 -9.36 -6.10
N GLY A 169 1.33 -8.38 -6.49
CA GLY A 169 -0.13 -8.48 -6.34
C GLY A 169 -0.61 -8.27 -4.91
N ALA A 170 0.14 -7.49 -4.12
CA ALA A 170 -0.24 -7.12 -2.77
C ALA A 170 -0.19 -5.61 -2.59
N MET A 171 -1.11 -5.06 -1.81
CA MET A 171 -1.07 -3.66 -1.36
C MET A 171 -1.05 -3.58 0.16
N LEU A 172 -0.34 -2.60 0.68
CA LEU A 172 -0.43 -2.16 2.06
C LEU A 172 -1.44 -1.01 2.15
N LEU A 173 -2.41 -1.10 3.05
CA LEU A 173 -3.37 -0.04 3.34
C LEU A 173 -3.22 0.37 4.81
N GLN A 174 -2.73 1.58 5.05
CA GLN A 174 -2.46 2.11 6.37
C GLN A 174 -3.51 3.15 6.74
N ILE A 175 -4.20 2.96 7.87
CA ILE A 175 -5.31 3.84 8.28
C ILE A 175 -5.05 4.45 9.65
N ASP A 176 -5.16 5.77 9.73
CA ASP A 176 -5.25 6.52 10.97
C ASP A 176 -6.73 6.60 11.36
N PRO A 177 -7.18 5.87 12.40
CA PRO A 177 -8.59 5.80 12.76
C PRO A 177 -9.15 7.12 13.28
N ASP A 178 -8.31 8.09 13.63
CA ASP A 178 -8.73 9.40 14.13
C ASP A 178 -8.96 10.40 12.99
N ASN A 179 -8.36 10.17 11.81
CA ASN A 179 -8.33 11.16 10.72
C ASN A 179 -8.88 10.67 9.38
N TYR A 180 -9.10 9.35 9.19
CA TYR A 180 -9.61 8.86 7.92
C TYR A 180 -11.02 9.37 7.61
N THR A 181 -11.30 9.50 6.31
CA THR A 181 -12.64 9.68 5.76
C THR A 181 -13.01 8.51 4.85
N GLU A 182 -14.29 8.28 4.59
CA GLU A 182 -14.71 7.29 3.60
C GLU A 182 -14.08 7.53 2.22
N ASN A 183 -13.93 8.80 1.82
CA ASN A 183 -13.30 9.18 0.56
C ASN A 183 -11.80 8.87 0.56
N SER A 184 -11.10 9.09 1.67
CA SER A 184 -9.67 8.77 1.78
C SER A 184 -9.37 7.29 1.56
N ILE A 185 -10.19 6.37 2.10
CA ILE A 185 -10.01 4.93 1.86
C ILE A 185 -10.33 4.60 0.39
N LYS A 186 -11.44 5.14 -0.14
CA LYS A 186 -11.85 4.91 -1.53
C LYS A 186 -10.78 5.33 -2.54
N GLN A 187 -10.28 6.55 -2.41
CA GLN A 187 -9.33 7.12 -3.35
C GLN A 187 -7.98 6.43 -3.29
N THR A 188 -7.47 6.10 -2.08
CA THR A 188 -6.23 5.34 -1.92
C THR A 188 -6.36 3.94 -2.53
N ILE A 189 -7.47 3.24 -2.30
CA ILE A 189 -7.66 1.91 -2.89
C ILE A 189 -7.73 1.99 -4.41
N ALA A 190 -8.47 2.95 -4.99
CA ALA A 190 -8.52 3.08 -6.45
C ALA A 190 -7.14 3.39 -7.05
N HIS A 191 -6.38 4.29 -6.43
CA HIS A 191 -5.03 4.66 -6.87
C HIS A 191 -4.08 3.45 -6.86
N GLU A 192 -3.99 2.76 -5.72
CA GLU A 192 -3.09 1.61 -5.58
C GLU A 192 -3.59 0.38 -6.36
N TYR A 193 -4.90 0.22 -6.52
CA TYR A 193 -5.47 -0.82 -7.38
C TYR A 193 -5.03 -0.63 -8.84
N HIS A 194 -4.97 0.62 -9.34
CA HIS A 194 -4.42 0.91 -10.66
C HIS A 194 -2.97 0.42 -10.76
N HIS A 195 -2.14 0.71 -9.76
CA HIS A 195 -0.75 0.23 -9.73
C HIS A 195 -0.66 -1.28 -9.76
N LEU A 196 -1.47 -2.01 -8.98
CA LEU A 196 -1.50 -3.47 -9.00
C LEU A 196 -1.77 -4.01 -10.40
N VAL A 197 -2.83 -3.51 -11.06
CA VAL A 197 -3.18 -3.95 -12.42
C VAL A 197 -2.09 -3.54 -13.41
N TYR A 198 -1.65 -2.29 -13.39
CA TYR A 198 -0.61 -1.78 -14.28
C TYR A 198 0.67 -2.63 -14.20
N MET A 199 1.15 -2.96 -12.99
CA MET A 199 2.33 -3.80 -12.80
C MET A 199 2.12 -5.25 -13.22
N GLU A 200 0.89 -5.75 -13.19
CA GLU A 200 0.52 -7.08 -13.69
C GLU A 200 0.56 -7.14 -15.22
N ILE A 201 -0.10 -6.19 -15.90
CA ILE A 201 -0.39 -6.29 -17.34
C ILE A 201 0.67 -5.64 -18.23
N SER A 202 1.60 -4.86 -17.67
CA SER A 202 2.64 -4.14 -18.42
C SER A 202 4.01 -4.82 -18.38
N ASP A 203 4.99 -4.23 -19.07
CA ASP A 203 6.40 -4.62 -19.02
C ASP A 203 7.14 -4.11 -17.76
N TYR A 204 6.41 -3.66 -16.72
CA TYR A 204 6.94 -3.05 -15.50
C TYR A 204 8.10 -3.84 -14.87
N LYS A 205 7.96 -5.17 -14.79
CA LYS A 205 8.92 -6.06 -14.10
C LYS A 205 10.27 -6.19 -14.79
N ILE A 206 10.34 -5.90 -16.09
CA ILE A 206 11.54 -6.12 -16.91
C ILE A 206 12.20 -4.83 -17.41
N ARG A 207 11.54 -3.68 -17.21
CA ARG A 207 12.03 -2.38 -17.66
C ARG A 207 12.69 -1.61 -16.52
N LYS A 208 13.64 -0.76 -16.87
CA LYS A 208 14.10 0.29 -15.97
C LYS A 208 13.12 1.45 -16.03
N HIS A 209 12.77 1.99 -14.87
CA HIS A 209 11.88 3.15 -14.76
C HIS A 209 12.73 4.40 -14.56
N ASN A 210 12.71 5.30 -15.54
CA ASN A 210 13.27 6.63 -15.36
C ASN A 210 12.26 7.54 -14.64
N LEU A 211 12.69 8.73 -14.24
CA LEU A 211 11.86 9.70 -13.53
C LEU A 211 10.52 9.96 -14.23
N MET A 212 10.54 10.15 -15.55
CA MET A 212 9.33 10.47 -16.30
C MET A 212 8.34 9.30 -16.37
N GLU A 213 8.82 8.07 -16.50
CA GLU A 213 7.94 6.89 -16.42
C GLU A 213 7.28 6.77 -15.04
N LEU A 214 7.99 7.13 -13.96
CA LEU A 214 7.41 7.17 -12.61
C LEU A 214 6.39 8.31 -12.47
N VAL A 215 6.69 9.52 -12.98
CA VAL A 215 5.73 10.64 -13.01
C VAL A 215 4.44 10.25 -13.75
N MET A 216 4.55 9.62 -14.92
CA MET A 216 3.39 9.19 -15.69
C MET A 216 2.66 8.01 -15.04
N MET A 217 3.35 7.10 -14.36
CA MET A 217 2.71 6.02 -13.60
C MET A 217 1.78 6.57 -12.51
N GLU A 218 2.23 7.55 -11.75
CA GLU A 218 1.47 8.19 -10.67
C GLU A 218 0.30 9.01 -11.25
N GLY A 219 0.57 9.78 -12.32
CA GLY A 219 -0.47 10.53 -13.03
C GLY A 219 -1.58 9.65 -13.62
N LYS A 220 -1.23 8.46 -14.11
CA LYS A 220 -2.20 7.46 -14.58
C LYS A 220 -3.07 6.93 -13.45
N ALA A 221 -2.47 6.63 -12.29
CA ALA A 221 -3.20 6.16 -11.12
C ALA A 221 -4.18 7.21 -10.61
N ASP A 222 -3.76 8.49 -10.51
CA ASP A 222 -4.67 9.58 -10.12
C ASP A 222 -5.77 9.84 -11.15
N SER A 223 -5.46 9.72 -12.44
CA SER A 223 -6.47 9.82 -13.51
C SER A 223 -7.47 8.68 -13.47
N PHE A 224 -7.03 7.46 -13.14
CA PHE A 224 -7.92 6.34 -12.87
C PHE A 224 -8.80 6.59 -11.66
N THR A 225 -8.24 7.09 -10.55
CA THR A 225 -9.00 7.44 -9.35
C THR A 225 -10.07 8.47 -9.65
N LYS A 226 -9.77 9.51 -10.45
CA LYS A 226 -10.75 10.52 -10.89
C LYS A 226 -11.87 9.91 -11.76
N LEU A 227 -11.55 8.89 -12.55
CA LEU A 227 -12.55 8.16 -13.35
C LEU A 227 -13.47 7.30 -12.48
N VAL A 228 -12.92 6.62 -11.46
CA VAL A 228 -13.70 5.82 -10.49
C VAL A 228 -14.56 6.71 -9.61
N TYR A 229 -14.01 7.84 -9.16
CA TYR A 229 -14.62 8.81 -8.25
C TYR A 229 -14.51 10.23 -8.83
N PRO A 230 -15.55 10.70 -9.55
CA PRO A 230 -15.54 12.05 -10.16
C PRO A 230 -15.35 13.20 -9.16
N ASP A 231 -15.77 13.01 -7.91
CA ASP A 231 -15.61 13.97 -6.81
C ASP A 231 -14.22 13.87 -6.14
N TYR A 232 -13.28 13.12 -6.70
CA TYR A 232 -11.90 13.00 -6.20
C TYR A 232 -11.19 14.35 -6.27
N GLU A 233 -10.89 14.93 -5.12
CA GLU A 233 -10.21 16.21 -4.95
C GLU A 233 -9.24 16.11 -3.78
N VAL A 234 -7.94 16.24 -4.06
CA VAL A 234 -6.86 16.12 -3.09
C VAL A 234 -5.73 17.07 -3.43
N GLY A 235 -4.96 17.48 -2.41
CA GLY A 235 -3.89 18.48 -2.58
C GLY A 235 -2.79 18.09 -3.59
N TRP A 236 -2.58 16.79 -3.82
CA TRP A 236 -1.56 16.29 -4.76
C TRP A 236 -2.01 16.21 -6.22
N ILE A 237 -3.24 16.64 -6.55
CA ILE A 237 -3.70 16.79 -7.94
C ILE A 237 -4.13 18.24 -8.27
N GLU A 238 -4.00 19.17 -7.32
CA GLU A 238 -4.37 20.57 -7.54
C GLU A 238 -3.59 21.22 -8.69
N PRO A 239 -4.22 22.13 -9.46
CA PRO A 239 -3.56 22.86 -10.55
C PRO A 239 -2.26 23.52 -10.11
N LEU A 240 -1.23 23.46 -10.95
CA LEU A 240 0.05 24.13 -10.73
C LEU A 240 -0.04 25.57 -11.23
N SER A 241 0.48 26.53 -10.46
CA SER A 241 0.67 27.90 -10.92
C SER A 241 1.71 27.96 -12.04
N GLU A 242 1.69 29.02 -12.87
CA GLU A 242 2.64 29.19 -13.99
C GLU A 242 4.11 29.09 -13.53
N ASN A 243 4.43 29.64 -12.34
CA ASN A 243 5.78 29.58 -11.78
C ASN A 243 6.17 28.15 -11.37
N GLU A 244 5.26 27.40 -10.73
CA GLU A 244 5.51 25.99 -10.37
C GLU A 244 5.66 25.14 -11.63
N GLN A 245 4.82 25.35 -12.65
CA GLN A 245 4.92 24.65 -13.94
C GLN A 245 6.28 24.92 -14.61
N GLY A 246 6.73 26.17 -14.63
CA GLY A 246 8.04 26.54 -15.17
C GLY A 246 9.20 25.90 -14.42
N ALA A 247 9.14 25.87 -13.09
CA ALA A 247 10.15 25.22 -12.25
C ALA A 247 10.22 23.70 -12.48
N ILE A 248 9.06 23.04 -12.53
CA ILE A 248 8.95 21.60 -12.78
C ILE A 248 9.43 21.25 -14.19
N ARG A 249 9.05 22.04 -15.21
CA ARG A 249 9.53 21.85 -16.58
C ARG A 249 11.05 21.89 -16.66
N ASN A 250 11.67 22.93 -16.10
CA ASN A 250 13.13 23.06 -16.08
C ASN A 250 13.81 21.86 -15.37
N TYR A 251 13.17 21.32 -14.34
CA TYR A 251 13.68 20.14 -13.63
C TYR A 251 13.57 18.88 -14.48
N LEU A 252 12.41 18.64 -15.08
CA LEU A 252 12.16 17.48 -15.96
C LEU A 252 13.04 17.54 -17.22
N ASP A 253 13.25 18.70 -17.83
CA ASP A 253 14.16 18.86 -18.98
C ASP A 253 15.56 18.32 -18.69
N LYS A 254 16.01 18.44 -17.44
CA LYS A 254 17.32 17.97 -17.00
C LYS A 254 17.33 16.50 -16.56
N TYR A 255 16.25 16.03 -15.92
CA TYR A 255 16.27 14.77 -15.17
C TYR A 255 15.22 13.73 -15.60
N GLN A 256 14.36 14.02 -16.59
CA GLN A 256 13.29 13.11 -17.01
C GLN A 256 13.78 11.69 -17.36
N SER A 257 14.97 11.58 -17.95
CA SER A 257 15.59 10.30 -18.32
C SER A 257 16.47 9.70 -17.22
N SER A 258 16.54 10.32 -16.04
CA SER A 258 17.33 9.84 -14.91
C SER A 258 16.70 8.60 -14.29
N TYR A 259 17.54 7.64 -13.91
CA TYR A 259 17.13 6.44 -13.15
C TYR A 259 17.44 6.58 -11.65
N ASP A 260 17.88 7.76 -11.22
CA ASP A 260 18.13 8.05 -9.82
C ASP A 260 16.82 8.38 -9.10
N LEU A 261 16.45 7.53 -8.14
CA LEU A 261 15.21 7.67 -7.37
C LEU A 261 15.22 8.91 -6.47
N ASP A 262 16.38 9.51 -6.20
CA ASP A 262 16.45 10.75 -5.45
C ASP A 262 15.66 11.87 -6.15
N HIS A 263 15.61 11.89 -7.49
CA HIS A 263 14.79 12.87 -8.20
C HIS A 263 13.29 12.64 -7.99
N TYR A 264 12.85 11.38 -7.95
CA TYR A 264 11.47 11.03 -7.62
C TYR A 264 11.13 11.50 -6.20
N TYR A 265 11.97 11.17 -5.21
CA TYR A 265 11.75 11.58 -3.82
C TYR A 265 11.80 13.09 -3.63
N GLN A 266 12.69 13.79 -4.35
CA GLN A 266 12.76 15.25 -4.34
C GLN A 266 11.49 15.90 -4.91
N MET A 267 10.95 15.39 -6.03
CA MET A 267 9.69 15.90 -6.58
C MET A 267 8.48 15.54 -5.70
N ARG A 268 8.53 14.40 -4.99
CA ARG A 268 7.50 14.00 -4.02
C ARG A 268 7.50 14.93 -2.80
N ALA A 269 8.67 15.18 -2.22
CA ALA A 269 8.83 16.04 -1.06
C ALA A 269 8.71 17.55 -1.39
N GLY A 270 9.06 17.93 -2.61
CA GLY A 270 9.21 19.32 -3.05
C GLY A 270 10.63 19.85 -2.84
N ILE A 271 10.98 20.87 -3.63
CA ILE A 271 12.27 21.59 -3.55
C ILE A 271 11.99 23.09 -3.45
N PRO A 272 11.70 23.62 -2.25
CA PRO A 272 11.33 25.02 -2.08
C PRO A 272 12.35 26.02 -2.63
N SER A 273 13.64 25.71 -2.53
CA SER A 273 14.73 26.54 -3.07
C SER A 273 14.73 26.68 -4.60
N SER A 274 14.04 25.77 -5.29
CA SER A 274 13.91 25.76 -6.75
C SER A 274 12.49 26.07 -7.21
N GLY A 275 11.60 26.46 -6.30
CA GLY A 275 10.18 26.72 -6.61
C GLY A 275 9.37 25.47 -6.96
N ILE A 276 9.88 24.27 -6.66
CA ILE A 276 9.17 23.01 -6.89
C ILE A 276 8.32 22.71 -5.65
N PRO A 277 6.99 22.63 -5.76
CA PRO A 277 6.12 22.39 -4.62
C PRO A 277 6.19 20.94 -4.15
N LYS A 278 5.66 20.68 -2.96
CA LYS A 278 5.37 19.31 -2.49
C LYS A 278 4.44 18.61 -3.49
N TRP A 279 4.61 17.30 -3.65
CA TRP A 279 3.83 16.45 -4.56
C TRP A 279 3.91 16.85 -6.05
N ALA A 280 4.97 17.55 -6.46
CA ALA A 280 5.12 18.03 -7.83
C ALA A 280 4.99 16.92 -8.89
N LEU A 281 5.50 15.71 -8.60
CA LEU A 281 5.39 14.58 -9.55
C LEU A 281 3.95 14.14 -9.77
N TYR A 282 3.13 14.09 -8.71
CA TYR A 282 1.73 13.69 -8.80
C TYR A 282 0.96 14.75 -9.58
N ARG A 283 1.13 16.02 -9.20
CA ARG A 283 0.43 17.16 -9.82
C ARG A 283 0.73 17.27 -11.31
N VAL A 284 2.01 17.17 -11.71
CA VAL A 284 2.39 17.28 -13.13
C VAL A 284 1.99 16.04 -13.93
N GLY A 285 2.16 14.84 -13.37
CA GLY A 285 1.75 13.60 -14.03
C GLY A 285 0.24 13.55 -14.27
N TYR A 286 -0.55 13.95 -13.27
CA TYR A 286 -2.00 14.06 -13.38
C TYR A 286 -2.40 15.05 -14.47
N GLN A 287 -1.83 16.27 -14.47
CA GLN A 287 -2.14 17.28 -15.50
C GLN A 287 -1.81 16.81 -16.91
N MET A 288 -0.63 16.21 -17.12
CA MET A 288 -0.25 15.62 -18.42
C MET A 288 -1.24 14.54 -18.86
N MET A 289 -1.70 13.70 -17.93
CA MET A 289 -2.70 12.69 -18.24
C MET A 289 -4.08 13.29 -18.54
N GLN A 290 -4.50 14.34 -17.83
CA GLN A 290 -5.77 15.02 -18.14
C GLN A 290 -5.73 15.64 -19.55
N GLU A 291 -4.66 16.37 -19.90
CA GLU A 291 -4.47 16.92 -21.25
C GLU A 291 -4.45 15.83 -22.33
N TYR A 292 -3.82 14.69 -22.03
CA TYR A 292 -3.77 13.55 -22.94
C TYR A 292 -5.16 12.91 -23.13
N LEU A 293 -5.88 12.66 -22.04
CA LEU A 293 -7.19 11.99 -22.06
C LEU A 293 -8.29 12.88 -22.63
N GLU A 294 -8.21 14.20 -22.50
CA GLU A 294 -9.13 15.13 -23.17
C GLU A 294 -9.17 14.91 -24.69
N LYS A 295 -8.02 14.60 -25.29
CA LYS A 295 -7.86 14.34 -26.73
C LYS A 295 -8.09 12.89 -27.11
N ASN A 296 -8.01 11.98 -26.15
CA ASN A 296 -8.07 10.53 -26.34
C ASN A 296 -9.19 9.89 -25.49
N ASN A 297 -10.32 10.60 -25.33
CA ASN A 297 -11.39 10.23 -24.38
C ASN A 297 -12.15 8.94 -24.72
N GLU A 298 -11.96 8.41 -25.93
CA GLU A 298 -12.53 7.13 -26.37
C GLU A 298 -11.64 5.93 -26.01
N LEU A 299 -10.39 6.15 -25.58
CA LEU A 299 -9.50 5.05 -25.19
C LEU A 299 -10.00 4.37 -23.93
N ALA A 300 -10.03 3.03 -23.95
CA ALA A 300 -10.35 2.26 -22.77
C ALA A 300 -9.29 2.43 -21.69
N THR A 301 -9.70 2.36 -20.41
CA THR A 301 -8.83 2.48 -19.24
C THR A 301 -7.58 1.60 -19.31
N LYS A 302 -7.76 0.36 -19.76
CA LYS A 302 -6.66 -0.59 -19.93
C LYS A 302 -5.64 -0.11 -20.96
N ASP A 303 -6.09 0.47 -22.06
CA ASP A 303 -5.23 0.82 -23.19
C ASP A 303 -4.34 2.00 -22.85
N TRP A 304 -4.91 3.11 -22.35
CA TRP A 304 -4.10 4.27 -21.97
C TRP A 304 -3.20 4.01 -20.76
N SER A 305 -3.58 3.07 -19.88
CA SER A 305 -2.71 2.66 -18.76
C SER A 305 -1.38 2.06 -19.24
N LEU A 306 -1.36 1.44 -20.42
CA LEU A 306 -0.19 0.75 -20.98
C LEU A 306 0.71 1.63 -21.85
N ILE A 307 0.26 2.81 -22.28
CA ILE A 307 1.02 3.70 -23.17
C ILE A 307 2.27 4.20 -22.47
N LYS A 308 3.43 4.18 -23.13
CA LYS A 308 4.69 4.63 -22.50
C LYS A 308 4.70 6.15 -22.32
N ALA A 309 5.44 6.64 -21.32
CA ALA A 309 5.53 8.07 -21.07
C ALA A 309 6.02 8.84 -22.31
N ALA A 310 6.99 8.29 -23.04
CA ALA A 310 7.51 8.90 -24.26
C ALA A 310 6.44 9.11 -25.34
N GLU A 311 5.52 8.16 -25.51
CA GLU A 311 4.44 8.25 -26.50
C GLU A 311 3.40 9.31 -26.12
N ILE A 312 3.08 9.41 -24.83
CA ILE A 312 2.20 10.47 -24.30
C ILE A 312 2.85 11.84 -24.53
N LEU A 313 4.14 11.98 -24.21
CA LEU A 313 4.87 13.24 -24.37
C LEU A 313 5.00 13.67 -25.83
N GLU A 314 5.27 12.75 -26.76
CA GLU A 314 5.37 13.04 -28.19
C GLU A 314 4.07 13.67 -28.71
N GLN A 315 2.91 13.12 -28.33
CA GLN A 315 1.61 13.67 -28.71
C GLN A 315 1.33 15.03 -28.03
N LEU A 316 1.67 15.19 -26.75
CA LEU A 316 1.51 16.48 -26.06
C LEU A 316 2.40 17.57 -26.65
N GLU A 317 3.57 17.21 -27.21
CA GLU A 317 4.48 18.15 -27.88
C GLU A 317 4.07 18.48 -29.31
N SER A 318 3.58 17.50 -30.09
CA SER A 318 3.13 17.72 -31.47
C SER A 318 1.95 18.69 -31.58
N ASP A 319 1.17 18.79 -30.51
CA ASP A 319 -0.06 19.57 -30.47
C ASP A 319 0.13 20.98 -29.90
N LYS A 320 1.38 21.37 -29.57
CA LYS A 320 1.67 22.76 -29.19
C LYS A 320 1.59 23.65 -30.43
N PRO A 321 0.87 24.78 -30.36
CA PRO A 321 0.59 25.65 -31.51
C PRO A 321 1.84 26.33 -32.10
#